data_AF-A0A7J4MTL7-F1
#
_entry.id   AF-A0A7J4MTL7-F1
#
_cell.length_a   1.000
_cell.length_b   1.000
_cell.length_c   1.000
_cell.angle_alpha   90.00
_cell.angle_beta   90.00
_cell.angle_gamma   90.00
#
_symmetry.space_group_name_H-M   'P 1'
#
loop_
_entity.id
_entity.type
_entity.pdbx_description
1 polymer ?
#
loop_
_entity_poly.entity_id
_entity_poly.type
_entity_poly.pdbx_seq_one_letter_code
_entity_poly.pdbx_strand_id
1 'polypeptide(L)'
;EIMDEELIRDMENLQYFHAPGVNTAVVGTVAGMLLGYGDWRRPMIGLGETADGLKVSLRCSRLLAFDGIHFGSIMRRVAEKVGGSGG
;
A
#
# COMPACT_ATOMS: atom_id res chain seq x y z
N GLU A 1 -28.70 -0.90 -0.67
CA GLU A 1 -27.69 -0.42 0.29
C GLU A 1 -26.41 -1.20 0.06
N ILE A 2 -25.38 -0.55 -0.46
CA ILE A 2 -24.02 -1.11 -0.56
C ILE A 2 -23.23 -0.30 0.47
N MET A 3 -23.44 -0.63 1.74
CA MET A 3 -22.76 -0.06 2.89
C MET A 3 -22.01 -1.24 3.52
N ASP A 4 -20.73 -1.04 3.81
CA ASP A 4 -19.85 -1.95 4.57
C ASP A 4 -19.14 -3.09 3.83
N GLU A 5 -18.37 -2.74 2.80
CA GLU A 5 -17.00 -3.30 2.75
C GLU A 5 -16.03 -2.14 3.03
N GLU A 6 -15.37 -2.17 4.18
CA GLU A 6 -14.27 -1.25 4.48
C GLU A 6 -13.19 -1.39 3.39
N LEU A 7 -13.20 -0.44 2.45
CA LEU A 7 -12.26 -0.38 1.34
C LEU A 7 -10.81 -0.35 1.86
N ILE A 8 -10.60 0.32 2.99
CA ILE A 8 -9.33 0.43 3.69
C ILE A 8 -9.41 -0.42 4.96
N ARG A 9 -8.46 -1.33 5.11
CA ARG A 9 -8.28 -2.12 6.32
C ARG A 9 -7.14 -1.54 7.14
N ASP A 10 -7.46 -1.19 8.37
CA ASP A 10 -6.50 -0.65 9.33
C ASP A 10 -5.72 -1.74 10.05
N MET A 11 -4.41 -1.51 10.22
CA MET A 11 -3.52 -2.30 11.06
C MET A 11 -2.75 -1.38 12.01
N GLU A 12 -2.01 -1.95 12.95
CA GLU A 12 -1.27 -1.19 13.97
C GLU A 12 -0.30 -0.16 13.36
N ASN A 13 0.48 -0.57 12.35
CA ASN A 13 1.57 0.24 11.79
C ASN A 13 1.37 0.61 10.31
N LEU A 14 0.27 0.19 9.69
CA LEU A 14 -0.03 0.44 8.29
C LEU A 14 -1.53 0.35 8.04
N GLN A 15 -1.95 0.77 6.85
CA GLN A 15 -3.29 0.57 6.33
C GLN A 15 -3.18 0.03 4.91
N TYR A 16 -4.16 -0.75 4.46
CA TYR A 16 -4.10 -1.33 3.12
C TYR A 16 -5.47 -1.49 2.48
N PHE A 17 -5.48 -1.59 1.16
CA PHE A 17 -6.65 -2.01 0.39
C PHE A 17 -6.25 -3.09 -0.61
N HIS A 18 -7.21 -3.95 -0.93
CA HIS A 18 -7.08 -4.95 -1.98
C HIS A 18 -7.99 -4.57 -3.14
N ALA A 19 -7.42 -4.43 -4.34
CA ALA A 19 -8.12 -3.99 -5.54
C ALA A 19 -8.04 -5.08 -6.64
N PRO A 20 -8.76 -6.20 -6.47
CA PRO A 20 -8.83 -7.24 -7.51
C PRO A 20 -9.48 -6.66 -8.77
N GLY A 21 -8.96 -7.04 -9.94
CA GLY A 21 -9.46 -6.56 -11.24
C GLY A 21 -9.13 -5.10 -11.59
N VAL A 22 -8.50 -4.34 -10.69
CA VAL A 22 -8.01 -2.99 -11.00
C VAL A 22 -6.66 -3.08 -11.69
N ASN A 23 -6.48 -2.29 -12.75
CA ASN A 23 -5.20 -2.21 -13.46
C ASN A 23 -4.06 -1.86 -12.47
N THR A 24 -3.07 -2.75 -12.37
CA THR A 24 -1.99 -2.61 -11.38
C THR A 24 -1.10 -1.38 -11.60
N ALA A 25 -1.15 -0.76 -12.78
CA ALA A 25 -0.50 0.53 -13.05
C ALA A 25 -1.15 1.70 -12.29
N VAL A 26 -2.44 1.63 -11.95
CA VAL A 26 -3.17 2.70 -11.25
C VAL A 26 -3.26 2.49 -9.74
N VAL A 27 -2.97 1.29 -9.23
CA VAL A 27 -3.04 0.96 -7.79
C VAL A 27 -2.22 1.93 -6.95
N GLY A 28 -1.02 2.30 -7.39
CA GLY A 28 -0.18 3.27 -6.69
C GLY A 28 -0.76 4.69 -6.66
N THR A 29 -1.56 5.07 -7.66
CA THR A 29 -2.28 6.35 -7.69
C THR A 29 -3.45 6.32 -6.71
N VAL A 30 -4.24 5.25 -6.75
CA VAL A 30 -5.36 5.04 -5.80
C VAL A 30 -4.86 5.05 -4.35
N ALA A 31 -3.74 4.37 -4.07
CA ALA A 31 -3.10 4.41 -2.75
C ALA A 31 -2.73 5.84 -2.30
N GLY A 32 -2.27 6.68 -3.23
CA GLY A 32 -1.92 8.07 -2.95
C GLY A 32 -3.15 8.92 -2.67
N MET A 33 -4.25 8.68 -3.40
CA MET A 33 -5.53 9.35 -3.17
C MET A 33 -6.12 8.94 -1.82
N LEU A 34 -6.15 7.64 -1.51
CA LEU A 34 -6.72 7.12 -0.26
C LEU A 34 -5.92 7.51 0.97
N LEU A 35 -4.61 7.74 0.86
CA LEU A 35 -3.79 8.27 1.96
C LEU A 35 -4.31 9.61 2.50
N GLY A 36 -4.96 10.43 1.66
CA GLY A 36 -5.59 11.69 2.10
C GLY A 36 -6.91 11.50 2.85
N TYR A 37 -7.56 10.34 2.72
CA TYR A 37 -8.81 9.98 3.39
C TYR A 37 -8.58 9.10 4.63
N GLY A 38 -7.52 8.30 4.64
CA GLY A 38 -7.12 7.44 5.76
C GLY A 38 -6.23 8.15 6.79
N ASP A 39 -5.62 7.36 7.67
CA ASP A 39 -4.69 7.91 8.68
C ASP A 39 -3.32 8.24 8.07
N TRP A 40 -3.07 9.52 7.81
CA TRP A 40 -1.81 10.01 7.21
C TRP A 40 -0.55 9.67 8.04
N ARG A 41 -0.69 9.26 9.30
CA ARG A 41 0.41 8.81 10.17
C ARG A 41 0.81 7.36 9.93
N ARG A 42 0.05 6.63 9.11
CA ARG A 42 0.35 5.25 8.72
C ARG A 42 0.50 5.14 7.19
N PRO A 43 1.50 4.41 6.69
CA PRO A 43 1.63 4.18 5.26
C PRO A 43 0.44 3.40 4.71
N MET A 44 0.00 3.76 3.50
CA MET A 44 -1.03 3.09 2.72
C MET A 44 -0.41 2.09 1.75
N ILE A 45 -0.86 0.85 1.80
CA ILE A 45 -0.46 -0.21 0.88
C ILE A 45 -1.62 -0.57 -0.06
N GLY A 46 -1.40 -0.41 -1.36
CA GLY A 46 -2.31 -0.91 -2.39
C GLY A 46 -1.84 -2.26 -2.93
N LEU A 47 -2.74 -3.24 -2.94
CA LEU A 47 -2.53 -4.57 -3.50
C LEU A 47 -3.32 -4.72 -4.80
N GLY A 48 -2.63 -5.04 -5.89
CA GLY A 48 -3.26 -5.38 -7.18
C GLY A 48 -2.80 -6.74 -7.68
N GLU A 49 -3.72 -7.52 -8.24
CA GLU A 49 -3.44 -8.85 -8.79
C GLU A 49 -2.79 -8.77 -10.17
N THR A 50 -1.78 -9.60 -10.40
CA THR A 50 -1.18 -9.87 -11.71
C THR A 50 -1.35 -11.35 -12.04
N ALA A 51 -1.07 -11.75 -13.29
CA ALA A 51 -1.11 -13.15 -13.69
C ALA A 51 -0.19 -14.04 -12.83
N ASP A 52 0.94 -13.49 -12.39
CA ASP A 52 2.01 -14.24 -11.71
C ASP A 52 2.18 -13.86 -10.23
N GLY A 53 1.23 -13.11 -9.65
CA GLY A 53 1.29 -12.74 -8.22
C GLY A 53 0.60 -11.42 -7.87
N LEU A 54 1.23 -10.66 -6.96
CA LEU A 54 0.72 -9.39 -6.47
C LEU A 54 1.69 -8.25 -6.78
N LYS A 55 1.17 -7.18 -7.37
CA LYS A 55 1.86 -5.89 -7.42
C LYS A 55 1.44 -5.06 -6.21
N VAL A 56 2.44 -4.67 -5.42
CA VAL A 56 2.25 -3.94 -4.16
C VAL A 56 2.79 -2.52 -4.33
N SER A 57 2.00 -1.51 -3.92
CA SER A 57 2.42 -0.11 -3.95
C SER A 57 2.26 0.53 -2.58
N LEU A 58 3.33 1.10 -2.03
CA LEU A 58 3.31 1.82 -0.76
C LEU A 58 3.29 3.34 -1.00
N ARG A 59 2.43 4.06 -0.29
CA ARG A 59 2.40 5.52 -0.22
C ARG A 59 2.42 5.94 1.25
N CYS A 60 3.09 7.04 1.55
CA CYS A 60 3.18 7.58 2.91
C CYS A 60 3.16 9.11 2.86
N SER A 61 2.80 9.73 3.98
CA SER A 61 2.92 11.17 4.10
C SER A 61 4.40 11.57 4.11
N ARG A 62 4.71 12.76 3.61
CA ARG A 62 6.09 13.26 3.60
C ARG A 62 6.67 13.38 5.02
N LEU A 63 5.81 13.55 6.03
CA LEU A 63 6.18 13.60 7.45
C LEU A 63 6.81 12.28 7.92
N LEU A 64 6.26 11.12 7.55
CA LEU A 64 6.84 9.82 7.89
C LEU A 64 8.21 9.57 7.24
N ALA A 65 8.43 10.15 6.05
CA ALA A 65 9.74 10.11 5.43
C ALA A 65 10.76 10.99 6.18
N PHE A 66 10.31 12.06 6.84
CA PHE A 66 11.17 12.92 7.68
C PHE A 66 11.52 12.28 9.02
N ASP A 67 10.73 11.34 9.52
CA ASP A 67 11.03 10.54 10.73
C ASP A 67 12.19 9.53 10.51
N GLY A 68 12.89 9.61 9.37
CA GLY A 68 14.04 8.76 9.04
C GLY A 68 13.67 7.38 8.51
N ILE A 69 12.39 7.13 8.26
CA ILE A 69 11.92 5.83 7.77
C ILE A 69 12.18 5.71 6.27
N HIS A 70 13.09 4.81 5.90
CA HIS A 70 13.37 4.50 4.50
C HIS A 70 12.45 3.39 3.99
N PHE A 71 11.22 3.73 3.60
CA PHE A 71 10.23 2.74 3.13
C PHE A 71 10.70 1.87 1.98
N GLY A 72 11.53 2.38 1.07
CA GLY A 72 12.06 1.55 0.00
C GLY A 72 12.97 0.41 0.48
N SER A 73 13.76 0.64 1.53
CA SER A 73 14.59 -0.39 2.16
C SER A 73 13.71 -1.44 2.86
N ILE A 74 12.63 -0.99 3.50
CA ILE A 74 11.64 -1.87 4.12
C ILE A 74 10.96 -2.74 3.07
N MET A 75 10.42 -2.13 2.00
CA MET A 75 9.74 -2.84 0.91
C MET A 75 10.67 -3.87 0.25
N ARG A 76 11.93 -3.51 0.01
CA ARG A 76 12.94 -4.43 -0.49
C ARG A 76 13.13 -5.64 0.43
N ARG A 77 13.38 -5.42 1.72
CA ARG A 77 13.58 -6.49 2.71
C ARG A 77 12.36 -7.40 2.83
N VAL A 78 11.14 -6.83 2.77
CA VAL A 78 9.89 -7.60 2.83
C VAL A 78 9.71 -8.42 1.55
N ALA A 79 9.90 -7.82 0.38
CA ALA A 79 9.79 -8.51 -0.90
C ALA A 79 10.77 -9.69 -1.00
N GLU A 80 12.03 -9.48 -0.61
CA GLU A 80 13.06 -10.54 -0.57
C GLU A 80 12.65 -11.70 0.35
N LYS A 81 12.06 -11.43 1.52
CA LYS A 81 11.59 -12.47 2.46
C LYS A 81 10.45 -13.34 1.92
N VAL A 82 9.65 -12.81 1.00
CA VAL A 82 8.52 -13.53 0.38
C VAL A 82 8.85 -14.04 -1.02
N GLY A 83 10.12 -13.99 -1.44
CA GLY A 83 10.57 -14.47 -2.75
C GLY A 83 10.22 -13.55 -3.92
N GLY A 84 9.83 -12.31 -3.65
CA GLY A 84 9.56 -11.28 -4.64
C GLY A 84 10.70 -10.27 -4.81
N SER A 85 10.41 -9.18 -5.51
CA SER A 85 11.32 -8.04 -5.72
C SER A 85 10.61 -6.71 -5.47
N GLY A 86 11.28 -5.75 -4.86
CA GLY A 86 10.69 -4.43 -4.59
C GLY A 86 11.68 -3.43 -4.00
N GLY A 87 11.24 -2.18 -3.87
CA GLY A 87 12.00 -1.05 -3.35
C GLY A 87 11.25 0.27 -3.47
#